data_AF-A0A954RWM2-F1
#
_entry.id   AF-A0A954RWM2-F1
#
_cell.length_a   1.000
_cell.length_b   1.000
_cell.length_c   1.000
_cell.angle_alpha   90.00
_cell.angle_beta   90.00
_cell.angle_gamma   90.00
#
_symmetry.space_group_name_H-M   'P 1'
#
loop_
_entity.id
_entity.type
_entity.pdbx_description
1 polymer ?
#
loop_
_entity_poly.entity_id
_entity_poly.type
_entity_poly.pdbx_seq_one_letter_code
_entity_poly.pdbx_strand_id
1 'polypeptide(L)'
;MSMRLTALSLALAALHMPAAACGQESSERTWTATTGDKLTARFIEVVEGRVRLQRPGGETVRIALEALAPADRQLATKLARVGAVPSLANAPVAPERWEVPALTDVPANRQLSPFYRQYMEFNGVPIVAAEEVNPKAMEAAHFWLQTMMAKRPDLVRELAVAKVRVAVLGVKQSLSQIPEYQDNPRAKATNLRCLSADTGRPVVTAPEENLLGAENDPSRAEQLFVHEFAHTLHQVALARVEPKFDADLLATYRNAMREGRWQRTNAATNHAEYFA
;
A
#
# COMPACT_ATOMS: atom_id res chain seq x y z
N MET A 1 -11.88 -31.55 26.98
CA MET A 1 -12.66 -30.92 25.90
C MET A 1 -12.63 -29.41 26.09
N SER A 2 -11.72 -28.70 25.40
CA SER A 2 -11.88 -27.30 25.01
C SER A 2 -10.70 -26.92 24.11
N MET A 3 -10.92 -26.93 22.79
CA MET A 3 -9.97 -26.42 21.80
C MET A 3 -10.00 -24.89 21.85
N ARG A 4 -8.89 -24.27 22.27
CA ARG A 4 -8.64 -22.85 22.02
C ARG A 4 -7.87 -22.76 20.71
N LEU A 5 -8.57 -22.45 19.62
CA LEU A 5 -7.94 -22.03 18.36
C LEU A 5 -7.41 -20.61 18.54
N THR A 6 -6.09 -20.50 18.70
CA THR A 6 -5.33 -19.26 18.51
C THR A 6 -5.38 -18.86 17.03
N ALA A 7 -6.15 -17.81 16.72
CA ALA A 7 -6.10 -17.13 15.44
C ALA A 7 -4.93 -16.14 15.42
N LEU A 8 -3.70 -16.66 15.54
CA LEU A 8 -2.46 -15.89 15.40
C LEU A 8 -1.57 -16.59 14.37
N SER A 9 -2.05 -16.66 13.14
CA SER A 9 -1.30 -17.11 11.95
C SER A 9 -2.25 -17.01 10.76
N LEU A 10 -2.32 -15.88 10.04
CA LEU A 10 -2.73 -15.86 8.62
C LEU A 10 -2.72 -14.48 7.92
N ALA A 11 -2.27 -13.38 8.55
CA ALA A 11 -2.07 -12.12 7.81
C ALA A 11 -0.79 -12.12 6.93
N LEU A 12 0.09 -13.12 7.05
CA LEU A 12 1.29 -13.27 6.20
C LEU A 12 1.18 -14.39 5.16
N ALA A 13 0.06 -15.13 5.13
CA ALA A 13 -0.12 -16.30 4.26
C ALA A 13 -1.05 -16.08 3.06
N ALA A 14 -1.60 -14.87 2.87
CA ALA A 14 -2.37 -14.51 1.66
C ALA A 14 -1.50 -14.01 0.49
N LEU A 15 -0.17 -14.17 0.56
CA LEU A 15 0.77 -13.83 -0.53
C LEU A 15 1.48 -15.04 -1.16
N HIS A 16 1.04 -16.26 -0.84
CA HIS A 16 1.40 -17.46 -1.60
C HIS A 16 0.15 -18.04 -2.29
N MET A 17 -0.48 -17.22 -3.12
CA MET A 17 -1.05 -17.76 -4.35
C MET A 17 0.14 -18.26 -5.19
N PRO A 18 0.13 -19.49 -5.73
CA PRO A 18 1.02 -19.77 -6.84
C PRO A 18 0.78 -18.68 -7.87
N ALA A 19 1.85 -18.15 -8.47
CA ALA A 19 1.76 -17.21 -9.57
C ALA A 19 0.94 -17.86 -10.70
N ALA A 20 -0.39 -17.74 -10.63
CA ALA A 20 -1.23 -17.72 -11.80
C ALA A 20 -0.75 -16.48 -12.53
N ALA A 21 0.01 -16.71 -13.60
CA ALA A 21 0.54 -15.69 -14.46
C ALA A 21 -0.60 -14.76 -14.89
N CYS A 22 -0.76 -13.64 -14.17
CA CYS A 22 -1.60 -12.53 -14.61
C CYS A 22 -0.78 -11.75 -15.65
N GLY A 23 -0.56 -12.39 -16.80
CA GLY A 23 -0.02 -11.76 -17.97
C GLY A 23 -1.15 -11.02 -18.67
N GLN A 24 -1.30 -9.74 -18.40
CA GLN A 24 -2.16 -8.88 -19.22
C GLN A 24 -1.69 -7.43 -19.19
N GLU A 25 -0.58 -7.17 -19.89
CA GLU A 25 -0.38 -5.99 -20.75
C GLU A 25 0.95 -6.12 -21.53
N SER A 26 0.96 -7.04 -22.51
CA SER A 26 1.94 -7.09 -23.62
C SER A 26 1.43 -8.07 -24.68
N SER A 27 0.24 -7.83 -25.21
CA SER A 27 -0.25 -8.58 -26.37
C SER A 27 0.61 -8.27 -27.59
N GLU A 28 0.78 -9.25 -28.48
CA GLU A 28 1.45 -9.06 -29.77
C GLU A 28 0.77 -7.93 -30.55
N ARG A 29 1.58 -7.05 -31.13
CA ARG A 29 1.09 -5.96 -31.99
C ARG A 29 2.12 -5.59 -33.04
N THR A 30 1.70 -4.82 -34.04
CA THR A 30 2.59 -4.28 -35.06
C THR A 30 3.24 -2.97 -34.60
N TRP A 31 4.57 -2.95 -34.61
CA TRP A 31 5.44 -1.81 -34.34
C TRP A 31 5.95 -1.21 -35.65
N THR A 32 6.05 0.10 -35.72
CA THR A 32 6.43 0.84 -36.93
C THR A 32 7.73 1.61 -36.67
N ALA A 33 8.69 1.46 -37.57
CA ALA A 33 9.91 2.24 -37.58
C ALA A 33 9.68 3.63 -38.22
N THR A 34 10.60 4.58 -37.99
CA THR A 34 10.60 5.88 -38.66
C THR A 34 10.79 5.76 -40.18
N THR A 35 11.38 4.66 -40.64
CA THR A 35 11.53 4.29 -42.06
C THR A 35 10.23 3.78 -42.69
N GLY A 36 9.19 3.50 -41.89
CA GLY A 36 7.93 2.90 -42.32
C GLY A 36 7.88 1.37 -42.24
N ASP A 37 9.01 0.72 -41.92
CA ASP A 37 9.07 -0.73 -41.74
C ASP A 37 8.20 -1.18 -40.57
N LYS A 38 7.55 -2.34 -40.71
CA LYS A 38 6.60 -2.88 -39.73
C LYS A 38 7.09 -4.21 -39.16
N LEU A 39 6.91 -4.40 -37.86
CA LEU A 39 7.29 -5.61 -37.13
C LEU A 39 6.17 -6.03 -36.18
N THR A 40 5.63 -7.23 -36.36
CA THR A 40 4.71 -7.82 -35.36
C THR A 40 5.52 -8.48 -34.26
N ALA A 41 5.36 -7.97 -33.03
CA ALA A 41 6.07 -8.46 -31.87
C ALA A 41 5.38 -8.04 -30.55
N ARG A 42 5.70 -8.76 -29.49
CA ARG A 42 5.35 -8.46 -28.11
C ARG A 42 6.40 -7.52 -27.49
N PHE A 43 5.97 -6.51 -26.74
CA PHE A 43 6.87 -5.67 -25.94
C PHE A 43 7.46 -6.46 -24.76
N ILE A 44 8.76 -6.32 -24.53
CA ILE A 44 9.43 -6.86 -23.34
C ILE A 44 9.78 -5.72 -22.38
N GLU A 45 10.67 -4.82 -22.80
CA GLU A 45 11.22 -3.75 -21.95
C GLU A 45 11.91 -2.67 -22.79
N VAL A 46 12.30 -1.57 -22.15
CA VAL A 46 13.25 -0.58 -22.69
C VAL A 46 14.48 -0.55 -21.81
N VAL A 47 15.64 -0.85 -22.38
CA VAL A 47 16.93 -0.87 -21.68
C VAL A 47 17.93 -0.08 -22.52
N GLU A 48 18.64 0.85 -21.90
CA GLU A 48 19.69 1.67 -22.54
C GLU A 48 19.21 2.36 -23.84
N GLY A 49 18.00 2.92 -23.82
CA GLY A 49 17.42 3.62 -24.98
C GLY A 49 17.03 2.70 -26.15
N ARG A 50 16.98 1.38 -25.94
CA ARG A 50 16.54 0.39 -26.94
C ARG A 50 15.32 -0.38 -26.45
N VAL A 51 14.34 -0.53 -27.33
CA VAL A 51 13.14 -1.35 -27.12
C VAL A 51 13.46 -2.80 -27.45
N ARG A 52 13.23 -3.70 -26.50
CA ARG A 52 13.26 -5.14 -26.72
C ARG A 52 11.87 -5.66 -27.07
N LEU A 53 11.78 -6.31 -28.22
CA LEU A 53 10.55 -6.88 -28.75
C LEU A 53 10.74 -8.38 -29.02
N GLN A 54 9.74 -9.21 -28.70
CA GLN A 54 9.76 -10.65 -28.99
C GLN A 54 8.84 -10.96 -30.17
N ARG A 55 9.38 -11.57 -31.23
CA ARG A 55 8.57 -12.07 -32.36
C ARG A 55 7.75 -13.30 -31.94
N PRO A 56 6.68 -13.66 -32.68
CA PRO A 56 5.90 -14.87 -32.41
C PRO A 56 6.74 -16.17 -32.37
N GLY A 57 7.87 -16.21 -33.08
CA GLY A 57 8.83 -17.32 -33.05
C GLY A 57 9.79 -17.34 -31.86
N GLY A 58 9.61 -16.46 -30.86
CA GLY A 58 10.42 -16.38 -29.65
C GLY A 58 11.71 -15.56 -29.78
N GLU A 59 12.15 -15.27 -31.01
CA GLU A 59 13.32 -14.43 -31.28
C GLU A 59 13.14 -12.99 -30.73
N THR A 60 14.15 -12.49 -30.02
CA THR A 60 14.14 -11.12 -29.48
C THR A 60 14.93 -10.16 -30.37
N VAL A 61 14.31 -9.02 -30.70
CA VAL A 61 14.90 -7.93 -31.46
C VAL A 61 15.11 -6.72 -30.57
N ARG A 62 16.21 -5.98 -30.80
CA ARG A 62 16.48 -4.70 -30.16
C ARG A 62 16.40 -3.59 -31.20
N ILE A 63 15.51 -2.63 -30.99
CA ILE A 63 15.33 -1.47 -31.87
C ILE A 63 15.63 -0.21 -31.06
N ALA A 64 16.37 0.75 -31.61
CA ALA A 64 16.56 2.04 -30.94
C ALA A 64 15.19 2.70 -30.71
N LEU A 65 14.94 3.24 -29.52
CA LEU A 65 13.66 3.90 -29.20
C LEU A 65 13.38 5.05 -30.17
N GLU A 66 14.42 5.79 -30.56
CA GLU A 66 14.37 6.86 -31.54
C GLU A 66 14.13 6.38 -32.99
N ALA A 67 14.36 5.11 -33.28
CA ALA A 67 14.06 4.52 -34.59
C ALA A 67 12.59 4.08 -34.72
N LEU A 68 11.79 4.13 -33.65
CA LEU A 68 10.35 3.91 -33.72
C LEU A 68 9.61 5.18 -34.15
N ALA A 69 8.52 4.99 -34.89
CA ALA A 69 7.58 6.05 -35.23
C ALA A 69 7.01 6.71 -33.96
N PRO A 70 6.62 7.99 -33.99
CA PRO A 70 6.27 8.74 -32.78
C PRO A 70 5.22 8.06 -31.88
N ALA A 71 4.17 7.49 -32.46
CA ALA A 71 3.12 6.79 -31.72
C ALA A 71 3.65 5.51 -31.03
N ASP A 72 4.47 4.72 -31.74
CA ASP A 72 5.06 3.50 -31.21
C ASP A 72 6.14 3.79 -30.16
N ARG A 73 6.87 4.90 -30.33
CA ARG A 73 7.83 5.38 -29.33
C ARG A 73 7.13 5.79 -28.04
N GLN A 74 6.06 6.59 -28.13
CA GLN A 74 5.26 6.99 -26.96
C GLN A 74 4.68 5.76 -26.25
N LEU A 75 4.18 4.79 -27.00
CA LEU A 75 3.69 3.53 -26.44
C LEU A 75 4.80 2.72 -25.76
N ALA A 76 5.96 2.57 -26.40
CA ALA A 76 7.11 1.89 -25.79
C ALA A 76 7.56 2.57 -24.49
N THR A 77 7.57 3.90 -24.44
CA THR A 77 7.87 4.66 -23.21
C THR A 77 6.80 4.46 -22.14
N LYS A 78 5.51 4.41 -22.51
CA LYS A 78 4.42 4.13 -21.57
C LYS A 78 4.53 2.71 -21.00
N LEU A 79 4.73 1.71 -21.86
CA LEU A 79 4.89 0.31 -21.46
C LEU A 79 6.17 0.09 -20.65
N ALA A 80 7.25 0.82 -20.95
CA ALA A 80 8.46 0.81 -20.13
C ALA A 80 8.23 1.37 -18.73
N ARG A 81 7.33 2.36 -18.55
CA ARG A 81 6.99 2.87 -17.21
C ARG A 81 6.13 1.89 -16.41
N VAL A 82 5.31 1.09 -17.09
CA VAL A 82 4.50 0.02 -16.48
C VAL A 82 5.36 -1.22 -16.19
N GLY A 83 6.33 -1.53 -17.05
CA GLY A 83 7.26 -2.66 -16.94
C GLY A 83 8.57 -2.38 -16.19
N ALA A 84 8.92 -1.12 -15.92
CA ALA A 84 10.06 -0.73 -15.08
C ALA A 84 9.73 -0.87 -13.58
N VAL A 85 9.09 -1.98 -13.22
CA VAL A 85 9.27 -2.55 -11.90
C VAL A 85 10.69 -3.13 -11.93
N PRO A 86 11.62 -2.67 -11.07
CA PRO A 86 12.94 -3.28 -10.98
C PRO A 86 12.76 -4.80 -10.83
N SER A 87 13.45 -5.57 -11.67
CA SER A 87 13.53 -7.02 -11.50
C SER A 87 13.93 -7.32 -10.06
N LEU A 88 13.06 -8.03 -9.33
CA LEU A 88 13.31 -8.50 -7.97
C LEU A 88 14.54 -9.43 -7.89
N ALA A 89 15.08 -9.88 -9.03
CA ALA A 89 16.28 -10.71 -9.07
C ALA A 89 17.55 -9.96 -8.63
N ASN A 90 17.58 -8.63 -8.75
CA ASN A 90 18.71 -7.77 -8.35
C ASN A 90 18.27 -6.61 -7.45
N ALA A 91 17.09 -6.68 -6.83
CA ALA A 91 16.77 -5.75 -5.75
C ALA A 91 17.84 -5.92 -4.66
N PRO A 92 18.46 -4.84 -4.16
CA PRO A 92 19.34 -4.96 -3.00
C PRO A 92 18.55 -5.71 -1.92
N VAL A 93 19.16 -6.77 -1.38
CA VAL A 93 18.62 -7.46 -0.21
C VAL A 93 18.27 -6.36 0.78
N ALA A 94 16.98 -6.26 1.11
CA ALA A 94 16.52 -5.24 2.02
C ALA A 94 17.35 -5.37 3.31
N PRO A 95 17.91 -4.27 3.83
CA PRO A 95 18.93 -4.34 4.86
C PRO A 95 18.43 -5.18 6.04
N GLU A 96 19.32 -6.00 6.60
CA GLU A 96 19.02 -6.90 7.74
C GLU A 96 18.41 -6.13 8.94
N ARG A 97 18.65 -4.80 8.98
CA ARG A 97 18.02 -3.84 9.87
C ARG A 97 17.77 -2.54 9.12
N TRP A 98 16.53 -2.08 9.08
CA TRP A 98 16.18 -0.78 8.53
C TRP A 98 16.26 0.27 9.63
N GLU A 99 16.91 1.39 9.34
CA GLU A 99 17.03 2.51 10.28
C GLU A 99 15.68 3.24 10.39
N VAL A 100 15.12 3.26 11.59
CA VAL A 100 14.00 4.13 11.90
C VAL A 100 14.55 5.55 12.05
N PRO A 101 14.03 6.55 11.31
CA PRO A 101 14.48 7.93 11.45
C PRO A 101 14.30 8.42 12.88
N ALA A 102 15.21 9.29 13.34
CA ALA A 102 15.03 9.97 14.61
C ALA A 102 13.76 10.83 14.60
N LEU A 103 13.09 10.94 15.74
CA LEU A 103 12.00 11.89 15.93
C LEU A 103 12.51 13.33 15.83
N THR A 104 11.65 14.17 15.28
CA THR A 104 11.93 15.60 15.08
C THR A 104 10.70 16.43 15.44
N ASP A 105 10.89 17.74 15.56
CA ASP A 105 9.78 18.68 15.52
C ASP A 105 9.12 18.68 14.15
N VAL A 106 7.83 19.06 14.09
CA VAL A 106 7.10 19.19 12.83
C VAL A 106 7.77 20.24 11.93
N PRO A 107 8.23 19.87 10.72
CA PRO A 107 8.81 20.83 9.79
C PRO A 107 7.80 21.90 9.38
N ALA A 108 8.22 23.18 9.38
CA ALA A 108 7.33 24.31 9.09
C ALA A 108 6.63 24.21 7.72
N ASN A 109 7.29 23.61 6.72
CA ASN A 109 6.73 23.39 5.38
C ASN A 109 5.59 22.37 5.34
N ARG A 110 5.40 21.55 6.38
CA ARG A 110 4.31 20.56 6.47
C ARG A 110 2.97 21.18 6.83
N GLN A 111 2.94 22.39 7.40
CA GLN A 111 1.70 23.14 7.72
C GLN A 111 0.68 22.30 8.53
N LEU A 112 1.18 21.48 9.46
CA LEU A 112 0.33 20.67 10.33
C LEU A 112 -0.11 21.50 11.55
N SER A 113 -1.19 21.05 12.20
CA SER A 113 -1.68 21.67 13.42
C SER A 113 -0.59 21.69 14.51
N PRO A 114 -0.48 22.78 15.29
CA PRO A 114 0.47 22.88 16.41
C PRO A 114 0.17 21.91 17.57
N PHE A 115 -0.94 21.18 17.48
CA PHE A 115 -1.22 20.00 18.32
C PHE A 115 -0.15 18.93 18.16
N TYR A 116 0.36 18.72 16.94
CA TYR A 116 1.40 17.75 16.68
C TYR A 116 2.77 18.31 17.09
N ARG A 117 3.44 17.60 18.00
CA ARG A 117 4.76 17.95 18.57
C ARG A 117 5.82 16.89 18.34
N GLN A 118 5.43 15.71 17.86
CA GLN A 118 6.34 14.67 17.42
C GLN A 118 6.12 14.40 15.93
N TYR A 119 7.21 14.28 15.18
CA TYR A 119 7.20 14.03 13.74
C TYR A 119 8.28 13.03 13.35
N MET A 120 7.89 12.06 12.51
CA MET A 120 8.80 11.33 11.63
C MET A 120 8.10 11.06 10.30
N GLU A 121 8.81 10.48 9.35
CA GLU A 121 8.29 10.29 7.99
C GLU A 121 8.73 8.96 7.41
N PHE A 122 7.80 8.31 6.71
CA PHE A 122 8.07 7.14 5.90
C PHE A 122 7.85 7.47 4.42
N ASN A 123 8.93 7.72 3.68
CA ASN A 123 8.90 7.92 2.22
C ASN A 123 7.82 8.92 1.74
N GLY A 124 7.69 10.07 2.40
CA GLY A 124 6.68 11.09 2.08
C GLY A 124 5.37 10.99 2.85
N VAL A 125 5.14 9.91 3.62
CA VAL A 125 3.98 9.74 4.51
C VAL A 125 4.34 10.21 5.93
N PRO A 126 3.77 11.32 6.43
CA PRO A 126 4.03 11.78 7.79
C PRO A 126 3.46 10.84 8.84
N ILE A 127 4.22 10.65 9.93
CA ILE A 127 3.76 10.04 11.18
C ILE A 127 3.85 11.13 12.24
N VAL A 128 2.72 11.45 12.86
CA VAL A 128 2.56 12.63 13.70
C VAL A 128 1.90 12.26 15.03
N ALA A 129 2.30 12.94 16.10
CA ALA A 129 1.68 12.75 17.40
C ALA A 129 1.79 14.00 18.28
N ALA A 130 0.98 14.05 19.32
CA ALA A 130 1.13 15.03 20.39
C ALA A 130 2.37 14.74 21.24
N GLU A 131 2.77 15.69 22.09
CA GLU A 131 4.00 15.58 22.89
C GLU A 131 3.95 14.40 23.88
N GLU A 132 2.78 14.09 24.43
CA GLU A 132 2.62 13.06 25.45
C GLU A 132 2.66 11.61 24.94
N VAL A 133 2.63 11.39 23.62
CA VAL A 133 2.67 10.06 23.02
C VAL A 133 4.04 9.42 23.24
N ASN A 134 4.08 8.12 23.51
CA ASN A 134 5.33 7.42 23.67
C ASN A 134 6.13 7.42 22.33
N PRO A 135 7.36 7.96 22.30
CA PRO A 135 8.23 7.92 21.12
C PRO A 135 8.35 6.54 20.45
N LYS A 136 8.34 5.46 21.24
CA LYS A 136 8.40 4.09 20.71
C LYS A 136 7.18 3.71 19.88
N ALA A 137 6.02 4.32 20.13
CA ALA A 137 4.84 4.08 19.32
C ALA A 137 4.99 4.69 17.91
N MET A 138 5.69 5.82 17.80
CA MET A 138 6.04 6.41 16.50
C MET A 138 6.98 5.48 15.72
N GLU A 139 8.00 4.95 16.39
CA GLU A 139 8.91 3.95 15.80
C GLU A 139 8.16 2.68 15.36
N ALA A 140 7.21 2.20 16.18
CA ALA A 140 6.38 1.05 15.85
C ALA A 140 5.45 1.33 14.65
N ALA A 141 4.85 2.51 14.55
CA ALA A 141 4.06 2.91 13.39
C ALA A 141 4.92 2.91 12.12
N HIS A 142 6.14 3.46 12.18
CA HIS A 142 7.08 3.42 11.06
C HIS A 142 7.45 1.98 10.67
N PHE A 143 7.73 1.13 11.65
CA PHE A 143 8.01 -0.29 11.42
C PHE A 143 6.85 -1.00 10.70
N TRP A 144 5.61 -0.76 11.11
CA TRP A 144 4.43 -1.38 10.48
C TRP A 144 4.20 -0.85 9.07
N LEU A 145 4.32 0.47 8.84
CA LEU A 145 4.24 1.06 7.50
C LEU A 145 5.29 0.42 6.58
N GLN A 146 6.54 0.35 7.04
CA GLN A 146 7.62 -0.24 6.28
C GLN A 146 7.34 -1.72 5.98
N THR A 147 6.88 -2.48 6.97
CA THR A 147 6.59 -3.92 6.82
C THR A 147 5.49 -4.14 5.80
N MET A 148 4.37 -3.42 5.92
CA MET A 148 3.24 -3.55 5.00
C MET A 148 3.62 -3.09 3.58
N MET A 149 4.50 -2.09 3.46
CA MET A 149 4.84 -1.43 2.19
C MET A 149 6.12 -1.93 1.52
N ALA A 150 6.86 -2.85 2.12
CA ALA A 150 8.17 -3.30 1.64
C ALA A 150 8.19 -3.74 0.17
N LYS A 151 7.06 -4.29 -0.33
CA LYS A 151 6.92 -4.80 -1.70
C LYS A 151 6.12 -3.88 -2.63
N ARG A 152 5.60 -2.75 -2.13
CA ARG A 152 4.68 -1.87 -2.85
C ARG A 152 5.03 -0.38 -2.72
N PRO A 153 6.25 0.02 -3.12
CA PRO A 153 6.66 1.44 -3.08
C PRO A 153 5.82 2.35 -3.98
N ASP A 154 5.12 1.77 -4.98
CA ASP A 154 4.12 2.44 -5.80
C ASP A 154 2.90 2.92 -4.99
N LEU A 155 2.40 2.10 -4.07
CA LEU A 155 1.29 2.49 -3.20
C LEU A 155 1.71 3.61 -2.24
N VAL A 156 2.95 3.56 -1.72
CA VAL A 156 3.48 4.61 -0.83
C VAL A 156 3.50 5.98 -1.52
N ARG A 157 3.88 6.02 -2.80
CA ARG A 157 3.84 7.25 -3.59
C ARG A 157 2.42 7.80 -3.70
N GLU A 158 1.43 6.94 -3.96
CA GLU A 158 0.03 7.37 -4.03
C GLU A 158 -0.48 7.89 -2.68
N LEU A 159 -0.11 7.26 -1.57
CA LEU A 159 -0.43 7.75 -0.22
C LEU A 159 0.18 9.13 0.03
N ALA A 160 1.45 9.34 -0.34
CA ALA A 160 2.12 10.64 -0.21
C ALA A 160 1.47 11.72 -1.08
N VAL A 161 1.12 11.40 -2.33
CA VAL A 161 0.39 12.31 -3.25
C VAL A 161 -0.99 12.65 -2.69
N ALA A 162 -1.69 11.67 -2.12
CA ALA A 162 -2.97 11.85 -1.45
C ALA A 162 -2.86 12.55 -0.08
N LYS A 163 -1.63 12.89 0.36
CA LYS A 163 -1.33 13.55 1.65
C LYS A 163 -1.83 12.75 2.85
N VAL A 164 -1.84 11.42 2.74
CA VAL A 164 -2.12 10.52 3.85
C VAL A 164 -1.08 10.71 4.94
N ARG A 165 -1.53 10.75 6.18
CA ARG A 165 -0.70 10.78 7.38
C ARG A 165 -1.16 9.74 8.39
N VAL A 166 -0.23 9.27 9.22
CA VAL A 166 -0.53 8.46 10.40
C VAL A 166 -0.55 9.37 11.62
N ALA A 167 -1.67 9.45 12.33
CA ALA A 167 -1.76 10.15 13.62
C ALA A 167 -1.75 9.12 14.76
N VAL A 168 -0.72 9.15 15.60
CA VAL A 168 -0.64 8.25 16.77
C VAL A 168 -1.32 8.92 17.97
N LEU A 169 -2.22 8.17 18.62
CA LEU A 169 -3.01 8.64 19.76
C LEU A 169 -2.46 8.05 21.06
N GLY A 170 -2.18 8.91 22.02
CA GLY A 170 -1.80 8.51 23.38
C GLY A 170 -2.95 7.80 24.11
N VAL A 171 -2.66 6.95 25.11
CA VAL A 171 -3.65 6.10 25.82
C VAL A 171 -4.85 6.89 26.36
N LYS A 172 -4.66 8.16 26.72
CA LYS A 172 -5.71 9.03 27.27
C LYS A 172 -6.38 9.92 26.22
N GLN A 173 -5.97 9.85 24.97
CA GLN A 173 -6.49 10.67 23.88
C GLN A 173 -7.64 9.97 23.15
N SER A 174 -8.62 10.76 22.73
CA SER A 174 -9.73 10.31 21.87
C SER A 174 -9.60 10.89 20.46
N LEU A 175 -10.33 10.34 19.50
CA LEU A 175 -10.38 10.89 18.14
C LEU A 175 -10.80 12.36 18.12
N SER A 176 -11.70 12.79 19.01
CA SER A 176 -12.15 14.19 19.06
C SER A 176 -11.03 15.21 19.33
N GLN A 177 -9.89 14.76 19.88
CA GLN A 177 -8.72 15.59 20.12
C GLN A 177 -7.79 15.67 18.91
N ILE A 178 -7.91 14.74 17.96
CA ILE A 178 -7.17 14.79 16.70
C ILE A 178 -7.71 15.96 15.86
N PRO A 179 -6.85 16.92 15.44
CA PRO A 179 -7.28 18.13 14.73
C PRO A 179 -8.20 17.85 13.54
N GLU A 180 -7.90 16.78 12.80
CA GLU A 180 -8.69 16.37 11.65
C GLU A 180 -10.11 15.98 12.09
N TYR A 181 -10.33 15.28 13.20
CA TYR A 181 -11.65 14.76 13.60
C TYR A 181 -12.49 15.71 14.46
N GLN A 182 -12.07 16.96 14.68
CA GLN A 182 -12.81 17.91 15.54
C GLN A 182 -14.23 18.22 15.03
N ASP A 183 -14.46 18.13 13.72
CA ASP A 183 -15.75 18.32 13.08
C ASP A 183 -16.58 17.04 12.98
N ASN A 184 -16.00 15.87 13.30
CA ASN A 184 -16.61 14.58 13.07
C ASN A 184 -17.55 14.17 14.23
N PRO A 185 -18.88 14.03 14.00
CA PRO A 185 -19.82 13.66 15.06
C PRO A 185 -19.60 12.24 15.61
N ARG A 186 -19.15 11.29 14.78
CA ARG A 186 -18.84 9.91 15.20
C ARG A 186 -17.62 9.88 16.11
N ALA A 187 -16.61 10.71 15.85
CA ALA A 187 -15.44 10.85 16.73
C ALA A 187 -15.82 11.39 18.12
N LYS A 188 -16.90 12.18 18.22
CA LYS A 188 -17.44 12.69 19.49
C LYS A 188 -18.38 11.72 20.19
N ALA A 189 -19.04 10.84 19.44
CA ALA A 189 -20.05 9.92 19.94
C ALA A 189 -19.54 8.51 20.25
N THR A 190 -18.27 8.21 19.93
CA THR A 190 -17.69 6.87 20.08
C THR A 190 -16.36 6.93 20.82
N ASN A 191 -15.96 5.79 21.39
CA ASN A 191 -14.63 5.60 21.99
C ASN A 191 -13.65 4.95 21.01
N LEU A 192 -13.92 5.01 19.70
CA LEU A 192 -13.00 4.51 18.69
C LEU A 192 -11.72 5.37 18.73
N ARG A 193 -10.58 4.75 18.47
CA ARG A 193 -9.26 5.40 18.44
C ARG A 193 -8.40 4.99 17.23
N CYS A 194 -8.86 3.99 16.48
CA CYS A 194 -8.27 3.55 15.22
C CYS A 194 -9.32 3.72 14.12
N LEU A 195 -8.93 4.32 13.00
CA LEU A 195 -9.77 4.61 11.84
C LEU A 195 -8.86 4.75 10.63
N SER A 196 -9.30 4.20 9.51
CA SER A 196 -8.69 4.33 8.18
C SER A 196 -8.79 5.75 7.62
N ALA A 197 -7.85 6.06 6.73
CA ALA A 197 -7.87 7.27 5.92
C ALA A 197 -8.69 7.06 4.64
N ASP A 198 -9.37 8.12 4.20
CA ASP A 198 -10.03 8.18 2.90
C ASP A 198 -9.63 9.47 2.14
N THR A 199 -10.18 9.66 0.94
CA THR A 199 -9.85 10.84 0.11
C THR A 199 -10.36 12.17 0.65
N GLY A 200 -11.39 12.18 1.49
CA GLY A 200 -11.90 13.36 2.18
C GLY A 200 -11.19 13.65 3.49
N ARG A 201 -10.66 12.61 4.15
CA ARG A 201 -9.93 12.69 5.40
C ARG A 201 -8.68 11.80 5.33
N PRO A 202 -7.56 12.33 4.82
CA PRO A 202 -6.34 11.56 4.59
C PRO A 202 -5.53 11.39 5.89
N VAL A 203 -6.16 10.88 6.95
CA VAL A 203 -5.50 10.54 8.21
C VAL A 203 -5.95 9.17 8.67
N VAL A 204 -5.00 8.27 8.89
CA VAL A 204 -5.22 7.02 9.61
C VAL A 204 -4.80 7.26 11.06
N THR A 205 -5.62 6.86 12.02
CA THR A 205 -5.33 7.02 13.44
C THR A 205 -4.90 5.70 14.05
N ALA A 206 -3.90 5.71 14.93
CA ALA A 206 -3.33 4.51 15.52
C ALA A 206 -3.17 4.67 17.05
N PRO A 207 -3.84 3.84 17.88
CA PRO A 207 -3.64 3.85 19.33
C PRO A 207 -2.22 3.40 19.70
N GLU A 208 -1.53 4.15 20.55
CA GLU A 208 -0.15 3.83 20.93
C GLU A 208 -0.04 2.47 21.63
N GLU A 209 -1.02 2.09 22.45
CA GLU A 209 -1.01 0.80 23.13
C GLU A 209 -1.14 -0.38 22.16
N ASN A 210 -1.83 -0.19 21.04
CA ASN A 210 -1.98 -1.22 20.00
C ASN A 210 -0.69 -1.37 19.19
N LEU A 211 -0.09 -0.25 18.80
CA LEU A 211 1.21 -0.23 18.12
C LEU A 211 2.31 -0.89 18.95
N LEU A 212 2.28 -0.67 20.27
CA LEU A 212 3.25 -1.24 21.21
C LEU A 212 2.90 -2.67 21.68
N GLY A 213 1.72 -3.18 21.34
CA GLY A 213 1.25 -4.49 21.82
C GLY A 213 1.13 -4.56 23.35
N ALA A 214 0.67 -3.47 23.98
CA ALA A 214 0.59 -3.37 25.43
C ALA A 214 -0.44 -4.35 26.00
N GLU A 215 -0.15 -4.93 27.17
CA GLU A 215 -1.02 -5.94 27.79
C GLU A 215 -2.43 -5.42 28.13
N ASN A 216 -2.54 -4.11 28.38
CA ASN A 216 -3.78 -3.42 28.71
C ASN A 216 -4.51 -2.85 27.49
N ASP A 217 -4.05 -3.12 26.26
CA ASP A 217 -4.79 -2.73 25.05
C ASP A 217 -6.16 -3.46 25.01
N PRO A 218 -7.29 -2.72 25.00
CA PRO A 218 -8.62 -3.30 24.88
C PRO A 218 -8.79 -4.17 23.62
N SER A 219 -8.00 -3.90 22.58
CA SER A 219 -8.01 -4.57 21.28
C SER A 219 -6.80 -5.47 21.04
N ARG A 220 -6.08 -5.89 22.11
CA ARG A 220 -4.85 -6.72 22.04
C ARG A 220 -4.94 -8.04 21.27
N ALA A 221 -6.15 -8.50 20.95
CA ALA A 221 -6.35 -9.70 20.13
C ALA A 221 -6.03 -9.44 18.65
N GLU A 222 -5.93 -8.17 18.24
CA GLU A 222 -5.76 -7.74 16.86
C GLU A 222 -4.72 -6.61 16.75
N GLN A 223 -4.09 -6.48 15.58
CA GLN A 223 -3.29 -5.31 15.24
C GLN A 223 -4.16 -4.32 14.46
N LEU A 224 -4.85 -3.44 15.19
CA LEU A 224 -5.80 -2.48 14.61
C LEU A 224 -5.15 -1.56 13.59
N PHE A 225 -3.91 -1.12 13.85
CA PHE A 225 -3.22 -0.26 12.89
C PHE A 225 -3.01 -0.97 11.55
N VAL A 226 -2.64 -2.24 11.56
CA VAL A 226 -2.45 -3.03 10.33
C VAL A 226 -3.77 -3.16 9.57
N HIS A 227 -4.86 -3.46 10.27
CA HIS A 227 -6.20 -3.57 9.69
C HIS A 227 -6.68 -2.24 9.07
N GLU A 228 -6.66 -1.13 9.83
CA GLU A 228 -7.10 0.17 9.31
C GLU A 228 -6.15 0.74 8.25
N PHE A 229 -4.87 0.40 8.30
CA PHE A 229 -3.96 0.76 7.22
C PHE A 229 -4.23 -0.07 5.96
N ALA A 230 -4.66 -1.33 6.06
CA ALA A 230 -5.11 -2.10 4.90
C ALA A 230 -6.34 -1.46 4.25
N HIS A 231 -7.32 -1.01 5.03
CA HIS A 231 -8.43 -0.21 4.49
C HIS A 231 -7.96 1.07 3.81
N THR A 232 -7.01 1.79 4.41
CA THR A 232 -6.41 2.99 3.82
C THR A 232 -5.77 2.69 2.46
N LEU A 233 -5.01 1.59 2.35
CA LEU A 233 -4.41 1.16 1.10
C LEU A 233 -5.47 0.83 0.05
N HIS A 234 -6.51 0.09 0.45
CA HIS A 234 -7.60 -0.28 -0.44
C HIS A 234 -8.29 0.98 -1.02
N GLN A 235 -8.67 1.92 -0.15
CA GLN A 235 -9.49 3.08 -0.52
C GLN A 235 -8.70 4.19 -1.21
N VAL A 236 -7.44 4.42 -0.84
CA VAL A 236 -6.67 5.58 -1.31
C VAL A 236 -5.68 5.23 -2.41
N ALA A 237 -4.98 4.09 -2.30
CA ALA A 237 -3.85 3.77 -3.17
C ALA A 237 -4.19 2.70 -4.21
N LEU A 238 -4.68 1.53 -3.80
CA LEU A 238 -4.97 0.41 -4.68
C LEU A 238 -6.06 0.74 -5.70
N ALA A 239 -7.11 1.46 -5.30
CA ALA A 239 -8.14 1.94 -6.21
C ALA A 239 -7.60 2.81 -7.36
N ARG A 240 -6.43 3.44 -7.18
CA ARG A 240 -5.76 4.27 -8.20
C ARG A 240 -4.77 3.48 -9.04
N VAL A 241 -3.94 2.66 -8.39
CA VAL A 241 -2.87 1.92 -9.07
C VAL A 241 -3.40 0.69 -9.81
N GLU A 242 -4.44 0.05 -9.25
CA GLU A 242 -5.02 -1.19 -9.76
C GLU A 242 -6.55 -1.06 -9.87
N PRO A 243 -7.08 -0.45 -10.96
CA PRO A 243 -8.51 -0.16 -11.08
C PRO A 243 -9.45 -1.36 -11.01
N LYS A 244 -8.94 -2.58 -11.19
CA LYS A 244 -9.71 -3.84 -11.09
C LYS A 244 -9.67 -4.48 -9.70
N PHE A 245 -8.79 -4.00 -8.81
CA PHE A 245 -8.51 -4.63 -7.53
C PHE A 245 -9.76 -4.91 -6.71
N ASP A 246 -10.64 -3.90 -6.56
CA ASP A 246 -11.88 -4.02 -5.78
C ASP A 246 -12.85 -5.07 -6.37
N ALA A 247 -12.98 -5.10 -7.70
CA ALA A 247 -13.83 -6.08 -8.37
C ALA A 247 -13.29 -7.52 -8.22
N ASP A 248 -11.98 -7.70 -8.34
CA ASP A 248 -11.31 -8.99 -8.16
C ASP A 248 -11.37 -9.45 -6.70
N LEU A 249 -11.21 -8.52 -5.75
CA LEU A 249 -11.38 -8.75 -4.33
C LEU A 249 -12.82 -9.17 -3.99
N LEU A 250 -13.83 -8.49 -4.53
CA LEU A 250 -15.24 -8.85 -4.35
C LEU A 250 -15.55 -10.25 -4.89
N ALA A 251 -15.01 -10.60 -6.06
CA ALA A 251 -15.14 -11.95 -6.62
C ALA A 251 -14.49 -13.02 -5.71
N THR A 252 -13.31 -12.71 -5.18
CA THR A 252 -12.55 -13.60 -4.28
C THR A 252 -13.29 -13.80 -2.95
N TYR A 253 -13.78 -12.71 -2.35
CA TYR A 253 -14.62 -12.74 -1.15
C TYR A 253 -15.87 -13.61 -1.36
N ARG A 254 -16.61 -13.41 -2.46
CA ARG A 254 -17.80 -14.21 -2.78
C ARG A 254 -17.46 -15.70 -2.90
N ASN A 255 -16.32 -16.06 -3.48
CA ASN A 255 -15.86 -17.44 -3.55
C ASN A 255 -15.58 -18.01 -2.16
N ALA A 256 -14.85 -17.28 -1.31
CA ALA A 256 -14.57 -17.67 0.06
C ALA A 256 -15.86 -17.89 0.88
N MET A 257 -16.86 -17.03 0.70
CA MET A 257 -18.16 -17.16 1.38
C MET A 257 -18.95 -18.38 0.88
N ARG A 258 -18.95 -18.67 -0.42
CA ARG A 258 -19.57 -19.89 -0.98
C ARG A 258 -18.94 -21.17 -0.44
N GLU A 259 -17.64 -21.15 -0.18
CA GLU A 259 -16.91 -22.27 0.45
C GLU A 259 -17.06 -22.32 1.98
N GLY A 260 -17.80 -21.38 2.57
CA GLY A 260 -18.01 -21.33 4.02
C GLY A 260 -16.76 -20.97 4.83
N ARG A 261 -15.77 -20.33 4.21
CA ARG A 261 -14.57 -19.86 4.90
C ARG A 261 -14.90 -18.64 5.76
N TRP A 262 -14.16 -18.45 6.86
CA TRP A 262 -14.23 -17.25 7.71
C TRP A 262 -15.60 -16.99 8.35
N GLN A 263 -16.48 -18.00 8.38
CA GLN A 263 -17.78 -17.85 9.03
C GLN A 263 -17.63 -17.44 10.49
N ARG A 264 -18.44 -16.46 10.91
CA ARG A 264 -18.46 -15.89 12.27
C ARG A 264 -17.19 -15.11 12.65
N THR A 265 -16.40 -14.67 11.67
CA THR A 265 -15.33 -13.68 11.86
C THR A 265 -15.68 -12.36 11.17
N ASN A 266 -14.96 -11.29 11.49
CA ASN A 266 -15.19 -9.98 10.86
C ASN A 266 -14.95 -10.01 9.34
N ALA A 267 -14.03 -10.85 8.87
CA ALA A 267 -13.76 -11.06 7.44
C ALA A 267 -14.95 -11.59 6.63
N ALA A 268 -16.02 -12.08 7.27
CA ALA A 268 -17.26 -12.46 6.60
C ALA A 268 -18.23 -11.29 6.39
N THR A 269 -18.00 -10.13 7.01
CA THR A 269 -18.91 -8.97 6.96
C THR A 269 -19.06 -8.40 5.55
N ASN A 270 -17.94 -8.14 4.87
CA ASN A 270 -17.89 -7.68 3.49
C ASN A 270 -16.47 -7.87 2.90
N HIS A 271 -16.30 -7.58 1.61
CA HIS A 271 -15.02 -7.77 0.91
C HIS A 271 -13.89 -6.83 1.38
N ALA A 272 -14.20 -5.65 1.91
CA ALA A 272 -13.20 -4.75 2.47
C ALA A 272 -12.67 -5.29 3.82
N GLU A 273 -13.54 -5.77 4.69
CA GLU A 273 -13.17 -6.43 5.96
C GLU A 273 -12.48 -7.78 5.72
N TYR A 274 -12.76 -8.43 4.58
CA TYR A 274 -12.07 -9.64 4.15
C TYR A 274 -10.62 -9.37 3.74
N PHE A 275 -10.35 -8.18 3.19
CA PHE A 275 -9.00 -7.76 2.78
C PHE A 275 -8.14 -7.29 3.96
N ALA A 276 -8.75 -6.58 4.91
CA ALA A 276 -8.07 -5.94 6.04
C ALA A 276 -7.82 -6.90 7.21
#